data_AF-A0A1B6I172-F1
#
_entry.id   AF-A0A1B6I172-F1
#
_cell.length_a   1.000
_cell.length_b   1.000
_cell.length_c   1.000
_cell.angle_alpha   90.00
_cell.angle_beta   90.00
_cell.angle_gamma   90.00
#
_symmetry.space_group_name_H-M   'P 1'
#
loop_
_entity.id
_entity.type
_entity.pdbx_description
1 polymer ?
#
loop_
_entity_poly.entity_id
_entity_poly.type
_entity_poly.pdbx_seq_one_letter_code
_entity_poly.pdbx_strand_id
1 'polypeptide(L)'
;VMIKTYWITFVCGALLKILADSFALLNPHLLNLLIKFVESKDYKWKGVLYAVSMFVAAQLQTFCLHHYADTMYGLGVNCRTAVMSVIYKKALRISSSARKTRSFGEIVNVMAVDAQRLVDTTVFLHTVWTNLLTIIACMYFLWNILGVAT
;
A
#
# COMPACT_ATOMS: atom_id res chain seq x y z
N VAL A 1 22.76 -1.82 -5.41
CA VAL A 1 22.50 -3.24 -5.06
C VAL A 1 21.07 -3.40 -4.55
N MET A 2 20.67 -2.77 -3.45
CA MET A 2 19.29 -2.87 -2.91
C MET A 2 18.17 -2.72 -3.95
N ILE A 3 18.18 -1.66 -4.75
CA ILE A 3 17.13 -1.42 -5.78
C ILE A 3 17.09 -2.57 -6.80
N LYS A 4 18.24 -3.08 -7.25
CA LYS A 4 18.29 -4.21 -8.19
C LYS A 4 17.89 -5.55 -7.56
N THR A 5 17.96 -5.68 -6.23
CA THR A 5 17.58 -6.92 -5.52
C THR A 5 16.10 -6.94 -5.17
N TYR A 6 15.51 -5.79 -4.79
CA TYR A 6 14.16 -5.72 -4.25
C TYR A 6 13.10 -5.14 -5.20
N TRP A 7 13.46 -4.77 -6.44
CA TRP A 7 12.49 -4.19 -7.38
C TRP A 7 11.32 -5.11 -7.69
N ILE A 8 11.53 -6.43 -7.75
CA ILE A 8 10.45 -7.40 -8.00
C ILE A 8 9.43 -7.34 -6.87
N THR A 9 9.88 -7.42 -5.62
CA THR A 9 9.03 -7.32 -4.43
C THR A 9 8.28 -5.99 -4.37
N PHE A 10 8.95 -4.89 -4.75
CA PHE A 10 8.33 -3.56 -4.84
C PHE A 10 7.23 -3.51 -5.92
N VAL A 11 7.47 -4.06 -7.11
CA VAL A 11 6.47 -4.12 -8.19
C VAL A 11 5.32 -5.06 -7.81
N CYS A 12 5.59 -6.20 -7.19
CA CYS A 12 4.55 -7.08 -6.65
C CYS A 12 3.69 -6.35 -5.60
N GLY A 13 4.31 -5.55 -4.72
CA GLY A 13 3.60 -4.68 -3.78
C GLY A 13 2.67 -3.68 -4.50
N ALA A 14 3.15 -3.02 -5.55
CA ALA A 14 2.33 -2.13 -6.38
C ALA A 14 1.11 -2.85 -6.97
N LEU A 15 1.30 -4.04 -7.54
CA LEU A 15 0.23 -4.83 -8.15
C LEU A 15 -0.81 -5.27 -7.12
N LEU A 16 -0.37 -5.75 -5.95
CA LEU A 16 -1.27 -6.14 -4.85
C LEU A 16 -2.10 -4.96 -4.35
N LYS A 17 -1.50 -3.77 -4.24
CA LYS A 17 -2.22 -2.56 -3.83
C LYS A 17 -3.27 -2.14 -4.86
N ILE A 18 -2.92 -2.15 -6.15
CA ILE A 18 -3.88 -1.84 -7.23
C ILE A 18 -5.04 -2.84 -7.23
N LEU A 19 -4.76 -4.14 -7.05
CA LEU A 19 -5.80 -5.17 -6.96
C LEU A 19 -6.73 -4.93 -5.77
N ALA A 20 -6.19 -4.64 -4.59
CA ALA A 20 -6.98 -4.29 -3.41
C ALA A 20 -7.88 -3.07 -3.66
N ASP A 21 -7.32 -2.01 -4.25
CA ASP A 21 -8.07 -0.78 -4.58
C ASP A 21 -9.17 -1.05 -5.63
N SER A 22 -8.91 -1.94 -6.59
CA SER A 22 -9.91 -2.36 -7.59
C SER A 22 -11.08 -3.11 -6.94
N PHE A 23 -10.82 -4.04 -6.02
CA PHE A 23 -11.88 -4.70 -5.26
C PHE A 23 -12.67 -3.72 -4.37
N ALA A 24 -12.00 -2.72 -3.81
CA ALA A 24 -12.66 -1.65 -3.07
C ALA A 24 -13.67 -0.88 -3.94
N LEU A 25 -13.29 -0.58 -5.19
CA LEU A 25 -14.12 0.13 -6.16
C LEU A 25 -15.28 -0.73 -6.72
N LEU A 26 -15.15 -2.06 -6.70
CA LEU A 26 -16.22 -2.96 -7.14
C LEU A 26 -17.43 -2.97 -6.17
N ASN A 27 -17.18 -2.82 -4.87
CA ASN A 27 -18.24 -2.84 -3.85
C ASN A 27 -19.36 -1.80 -4.05
N PRO A 28 -19.09 -0.50 -4.27
CA PRO A 28 -20.16 0.48 -4.53
C PRO A 28 -20.95 0.17 -5.83
N HIS A 29 -20.30 -0.43 -6.83
CA HIS A 29 -20.99 -0.84 -8.06
C HIS A 29 -21.95 -2.02 -7.82
N LEU A 30 -21.49 -3.05 -7.11
CA LEU A 30 -22.32 -4.18 -6.70
C LEU A 30 -23.49 -3.73 -5.80
N LEU A 31 -23.25 -2.77 -4.92
CA LEU A 31 -24.30 -2.18 -4.09
C LEU A 31 -25.36 -1.47 -4.95
N ASN A 32 -24.95 -0.73 -5.99
CA ASN A 32 -25.90 -0.09 -6.91
C ASN A 32 -26.78 -1.13 -7.65
N LEU A 33 -26.18 -2.25 -8.08
CA LEU A 33 -26.92 -3.36 -8.69
C LEU A 33 -27.90 -4.02 -7.70
N LEU A 34 -27.50 -4.15 -6.43
CA LEU A 34 -28.36 -4.69 -5.38
C LEU A 34 -29.54 -3.75 -5.10
N ILE A 35 -29.33 -2.43 -5.04
CA ILE A 35 -30.40 -1.44 -4.87
C ILE A 35 -31.40 -1.52 -6.04
N LYS A 36 -30.90 -1.52 -7.28
CA LYS A 36 -31.75 -1.71 -8.48
C LYS A 36 -32.50 -3.03 -8.47
N PHE A 37 -31.86 -4.09 -7.97
CA PHE A 37 -32.51 -5.39 -7.81
C PHE A 37 -33.68 -5.32 -6.82
N VAL A 38 -33.52 -4.63 -5.68
CA VAL A 38 -34.59 -4.47 -4.68
C VAL A 38 -35.80 -3.73 -5.24
N GLU A 39 -35.59 -2.74 -6.12
CA GLU A 39 -36.67 -2.02 -6.81
C GLU A 39 -37.36 -2.88 -7.89
N SER A 40 -36.64 -3.82 -8.49
CA SER A 40 -37.15 -4.73 -9.52
C SER A 40 -37.76 -6.01 -8.93
N LYS A 41 -38.89 -6.51 -9.47
CA LYS A 41 -39.43 -7.84 -9.10
C LYS A 41 -38.70 -8.99 -9.82
N ASP A 42 -37.38 -8.89 -9.90
CA ASP A 42 -36.54 -9.82 -10.65
C ASP A 42 -36.27 -11.11 -9.83
N TYR A 43 -35.67 -12.13 -10.46
CA TYR A 43 -35.51 -13.43 -9.80
C TYR A 43 -34.62 -13.38 -8.55
N LYS A 44 -35.07 -14.00 -7.45
CA LYS A 44 -34.38 -14.02 -6.14
C LYS A 44 -32.90 -14.43 -6.20
N TRP A 45 -32.52 -15.31 -7.13
CA TRP A 45 -31.14 -15.78 -7.26
C TRP A 45 -30.15 -14.65 -7.63
N LYS A 46 -30.61 -13.61 -8.34
CA LYS A 46 -29.76 -12.47 -8.72
C LYS A 46 -29.33 -11.66 -7.50
N GLY A 47 -30.26 -11.38 -6.58
CA GLY A 47 -29.94 -10.68 -5.33
C GLY A 47 -28.95 -11.46 -4.46
N VAL A 48 -29.13 -12.79 -4.36
CA VAL A 48 -28.18 -13.67 -3.66
C VAL A 48 -26.81 -13.62 -4.33
N LEU A 49 -26.74 -13.69 -5.67
CA LEU A 49 -25.49 -13.58 -6.41
C LEU A 49 -24.77 -12.27 -6.11
N TYR A 50 -25.44 -11.12 -6.17
CA TYR A 50 -24.83 -9.82 -5.86
C TYR A 50 -24.31 -9.75 -4.42
N ALA A 51 -25.08 -10.22 -3.44
CA ALA A 51 -24.66 -10.23 -2.04
C ALA A 51 -23.43 -11.13 -1.81
N VAL A 52 -23.41 -12.32 -2.42
CA VAL A 52 -22.26 -13.24 -2.36
C VAL A 52 -21.04 -12.63 -3.06
N SER A 53 -21.22 -11.99 -4.22
CA SER A 53 -20.12 -11.29 -4.91
C SER A 53 -19.54 -10.15 -4.09
N MET A 54 -20.36 -9.37 -3.37
CA MET A 54 -19.88 -8.32 -2.45
C MET A 54 -19.06 -8.92 -1.32
N PHE A 55 -19.54 -10.01 -0.71
CA PHE A 55 -18.80 -10.71 0.33
C PHE A 55 -17.43 -11.19 -0.17
N VAL A 56 -17.40 -11.88 -1.31
CA VAL A 56 -16.15 -12.37 -1.92
C VAL A 56 -15.20 -11.22 -2.26
N ALA A 57 -15.71 -10.14 -2.86
CA ALA A 57 -14.91 -8.95 -3.18
C ALA A 57 -14.28 -8.32 -1.92
N ALA A 58 -15.04 -8.19 -0.83
CA ALA A 58 -14.53 -7.66 0.44
C ALA A 58 -13.46 -8.57 1.07
N GLN A 59 -13.63 -9.89 0.99
CA GLN A 59 -12.60 -10.83 1.45
C GLN A 59 -11.32 -10.71 0.60
N LEU A 60 -11.44 -10.72 -0.73
CA LEU A 60 -10.30 -10.58 -1.64
C LEU A 60 -9.56 -9.25 -1.44
N GLN A 61 -10.30 -8.15 -1.28
CA GLN A 61 -9.74 -6.85 -0.92
C GLN A 61 -8.88 -6.95 0.35
N THR A 62 -9.42 -7.55 1.40
CA THR A 62 -8.76 -7.70 2.71
C THR A 62 -7.50 -8.54 2.59
N PHE A 63 -7.56 -9.69 1.91
CA PHE A 63 -6.40 -10.54 1.66
C PHE A 63 -5.30 -9.83 0.87
N CYS A 64 -5.65 -9.15 -0.22
CA CYS A 64 -4.68 -8.38 -1.02
C CYS A 64 -4.04 -7.26 -0.20
N LEU A 65 -4.82 -6.55 0.63
CA LEU A 65 -4.30 -5.46 1.45
C LEU A 65 -3.35 -5.96 2.54
N HIS A 66 -3.68 -7.06 3.23
CA HIS A 66 -2.78 -7.66 4.22
C HIS A 66 -1.50 -8.17 3.57
N HIS A 67 -1.61 -8.90 2.46
CA HIS A 67 -0.43 -9.41 1.76
C HIS A 67 0.46 -8.28 1.23
N TYR A 68 -0.14 -7.17 0.77
CA TYR A 68 0.57 -5.94 0.45
C TYR A 68 1.33 -5.38 1.67
N ALA A 69 0.64 -5.24 2.82
CA ALA A 69 1.22 -4.68 4.03
C ALA A 69 2.43 -5.51 4.51
N ASP A 70 2.29 -6.83 4.56
CA ASP A 70 3.36 -7.75 4.95
C ASP A 70 4.55 -7.68 3.99
N THR A 71 4.29 -7.66 2.69
CA THR A 71 5.32 -7.55 1.65
C THR A 71 6.12 -6.25 1.78
N MET A 72 5.43 -5.12 1.94
CA MET A 72 6.07 -3.81 2.07
C MET A 72 6.76 -3.63 3.42
N TYR A 73 6.22 -4.20 4.49
CA TYR A 73 6.86 -4.19 5.80
C TYR A 73 8.17 -4.98 5.77
N GLY A 74 8.16 -6.19 5.19
CA GLY A 74 9.36 -7.00 5.00
C GLY A 74 10.41 -6.29 4.14
N LEU A 75 9.99 -5.61 3.07
CA LEU A 75 10.87 -4.75 2.28
C LEU A 75 11.48 -3.62 3.13
N GLY A 76 10.68 -2.94 3.94
CA GLY A 76 11.13 -1.89 4.85
C GLY A 76 12.20 -2.37 5.83
N VAL A 77 11.98 -3.52 6.47
CA VAL A 77 12.94 -4.14 7.40
C VAL A 77 14.26 -4.49 6.71
N ASN A 78 14.20 -5.04 5.49
CA ASN A 78 15.38 -5.34 4.68
C ASN A 78 16.17 -4.07 4.32
N CYS A 79 15.48 -3.00 3.91
CA CYS A 79 16.08 -1.70 3.65
C CYS A 79 16.75 -1.12 4.90
N ARG A 80 16.07 -1.14 6.05
CA ARG A 80 16.62 -0.71 7.35
C ARG A 80 17.91 -1.46 7.68
N THR A 81 17.91 -2.78 7.54
CA THR A 81 19.06 -3.63 7.87
C THR A 81 20.26 -3.35 6.97
N ALA A 82 20.02 -3.13 5.68
CA ALA A 82 21.07 -2.76 4.73
C ALA A 82 21.66 -1.38 5.02
N VAL A 83 20.83 -0.38 5.34
CA VAL A 83 21.28 0.97 5.73
C VAL A 83 22.12 0.92 7.00
N MET A 84 21.65 0.20 8.02
CA MET A 84 22.39 -0.04 9.26
C MET A 84 23.76 -0.66 8.98
N SER A 85 23.81 -1.69 8.13
CA SER A 85 25.05 -2.41 7.81
C SER A 85 26.08 -1.53 7.11
N VAL A 86 25.66 -0.69 6.16
CA VAL A 86 26.55 0.24 5.44
C VAL A 86 27.15 1.26 6.40
N ILE A 87 26.32 1.81 7.28
CA ILE A 87 26.74 2.90 8.16
C ILE A 87 27.58 2.37 9.32
N TYR A 88 27.28 1.18 9.86
CA TYR A 88 28.16 0.51 10.80
C TYR A 88 29.58 0.32 10.21
N LYS A 89 29.67 -0.19 8.97
CA LYS A 89 30.96 -0.33 8.25
C LYS A 89 31.66 1.02 8.06
N LYS A 90 30.92 2.09 7.76
CA LYS A 90 31.48 3.44 7.60
C LYS A 90 31.96 4.03 8.93
N ALA A 91 31.19 3.84 9.99
CA ALA A 91 31.49 4.34 11.32
C ALA A 91 32.75 3.69 11.90
N LEU A 92 32.99 2.40 11.64
CA LEU A 92 34.25 1.72 12.00
C LEU A 92 35.48 2.26 11.24
N ARG A 93 35.30 2.86 10.06
CA ARG A 93 36.39 3.39 9.22
C ARG A 93 36.59 4.90 9.34
N ILE A 94 35.83 5.59 10.21
CA ILE A 94 35.94 7.04 10.40
C ILE A 94 37.22 7.41 11.14
N SER A 95 37.95 8.40 10.60
CA SER A 95 39.19 8.94 11.16
C SER A 95 38.96 9.66 12.48
N SER A 96 40.01 9.78 13.29
CA SER A 96 39.99 10.46 14.61
C SER A 96 39.55 11.93 14.53
N SER A 97 39.82 12.63 13.42
CA SER A 97 39.36 14.01 13.19
C SER A 97 37.84 14.12 13.04
N ALA A 98 37.22 13.24 12.22
CA ALA A 98 35.76 13.21 12.05
C ALA A 98 35.01 12.66 13.28
N ARG A 99 35.71 11.95 14.18
CA ARG A 99 35.17 11.49 15.47
C ARG A 99 34.99 12.60 16.51
N LYS A 100 35.63 13.78 16.30
CA LYS A 100 35.46 14.95 17.18
C LYS A 100 34.15 15.70 16.97
N THR A 101 33.46 15.50 15.83
CA THR A 101 32.24 16.24 15.47
C THR A 101 30.96 15.49 15.85
N ARG A 102 30.94 14.17 15.73
CA ARG A 102 29.85 13.27 16.15
C ARG A 102 30.46 11.99 16.69
N SER A 103 30.09 11.61 17.91
CA SER A 103 30.55 10.34 18.50
C SER A 103 29.91 9.16 17.75
N PHE A 104 30.56 8.00 17.82
CA PHE A 104 30.03 6.76 17.25
C PHE A 104 28.62 6.44 17.80
N GLY A 105 28.41 6.64 19.10
CA GLY A 105 27.13 6.42 19.77
C GLY A 105 26.02 7.36 19.30
N GLU A 106 26.33 8.65 19.08
CA GLU A 106 25.35 9.60 18.53
C GLU A 106 24.95 9.27 17.09
N ILE A 107 25.90 8.84 16.26
CA ILE A 107 25.61 8.41 14.88
C ILE A 107 24.65 7.23 14.91
N VAL A 108 24.93 6.20 15.73
CA VAL A 108 24.09 4.99 15.84
C VAL A 108 22.71 5.32 16.46
N ASN A 109 22.63 6.26 17.39
CA ASN A 109 21.37 6.63 18.03
C ASN A 109 20.43 7.40 17.08
N VAL A 110 20.94 8.43 16.38
CA VAL A 110 20.16 9.19 15.38
C VAL A 110 19.68 8.27 14.27
N MET A 111 20.57 7.38 13.84
CA MET A 111 20.30 6.32 12.89
C MET A 111 19.18 5.35 13.29
N ALA A 112 19.15 4.92 14.56
CA ALA A 112 18.14 3.98 15.04
C ALA A 112 16.73 4.57 14.86
N VAL A 113 16.58 5.88 15.08
CA VAL A 113 15.32 6.60 14.87
C VAL A 113 15.01 6.78 13.39
N ASP A 114 15.96 7.25 12.58
CA ASP A 114 15.74 7.51 11.16
C ASP A 114 15.47 6.24 10.34
N ALA A 115 16.06 5.11 10.72
CA ALA A 115 15.83 3.87 10.01
C ALA A 115 14.51 3.18 10.38
N GLN A 116 13.95 3.46 11.56
CA GLN A 116 12.57 3.05 11.84
C GLN A 116 11.60 3.81 10.94
N ARG A 117 11.80 5.13 10.77
CA ARG A 117 11.02 5.95 9.84
C ARG A 117 11.07 5.44 8.40
N LEU A 118 12.20 4.87 7.96
CA LEU A 118 12.31 4.25 6.65
C LEU A 118 11.37 3.04 6.49
N VAL A 119 11.23 2.20 7.51
CA VAL A 119 10.30 1.06 7.50
C VAL A 119 8.87 1.58 7.37
N ASP A 120 8.50 2.53 8.23
CA ASP A 120 7.16 3.09 8.28
C ASP A 120 6.80 3.75 6.95
N THR A 121 7.72 4.53 6.37
CA THR A 121 7.52 5.20 5.07
C THR A 121 7.37 4.19 3.94
N THR A 122 8.13 3.09 3.96
CA THR A 122 8.11 2.08 2.88
C THR A 122 6.72 1.49 2.67
N VAL A 123 5.96 1.29 3.75
CA VAL A 123 4.58 0.77 3.71
C VAL A 123 3.60 1.77 3.05
N PHE A 124 3.88 3.07 3.12
CA PHE A 124 3.01 4.10 2.53
C PHE A 124 3.39 4.51 1.11
N LEU A 125 4.54 4.07 0.58
CA LEU A 125 5.03 4.49 -0.73
C LEU A 125 4.01 4.24 -1.85
N HIS A 126 3.40 3.04 -1.89
CA HIS A 126 2.40 2.77 -2.91
C HIS A 126 1.06 3.44 -2.65
N THR A 127 0.69 3.57 -1.38
CA THR A 127 -0.56 4.23 -0.97
C THR A 127 -0.68 5.65 -1.51
N VAL A 128 0.42 6.43 -1.58
CA VAL A 128 0.37 7.81 -2.06
C VAL A 128 -0.15 7.91 -3.49
N TRP A 129 0.47 7.18 -4.43
CA TRP A 129 0.08 7.29 -5.84
C TRP A 129 -1.14 6.46 -6.18
N THR A 130 -1.34 5.29 -5.57
CA THR A 130 -2.56 4.51 -5.85
C THR A 130 -3.80 5.22 -5.34
N ASN A 131 -3.75 5.88 -4.17
CA ASN A 131 -4.89 6.64 -3.67
C ASN A 131 -5.25 7.81 -4.60
N LEU A 132 -4.27 8.49 -5.19
CA LEU A 132 -4.54 9.53 -6.19
C LEU A 132 -5.28 8.96 -7.41
N LEU A 133 -4.85 7.80 -7.91
CA LEU A 133 -5.55 7.09 -8.99
C LEU A 133 -6.96 6.68 -8.58
N THR A 134 -7.13 6.18 -7.35
CA THR A 134 -8.43 5.79 -6.80
C THR A 134 -9.38 6.99 -6.70
N ILE A 135 -8.89 8.16 -6.27
CA ILE A 135 -9.69 9.40 -6.25
C ILE A 135 -10.16 9.74 -7.66
N ILE A 136 -9.27 9.70 -8.66
CA ILE A 136 -9.63 9.96 -10.06
C ILE A 136 -10.71 8.97 -10.55
N ALA A 137 -10.54 7.68 -10.25
CA ALA A 137 -11.51 6.64 -10.61
C ALA A 137 -12.86 6.84 -9.92
N CYS A 138 -12.88 7.17 -8.62
CA CYS A 138 -14.10 7.49 -7.88
C CYS A 138 -14.82 8.70 -8.49
N MET A 139 -14.09 9.76 -8.83
CA MET A 139 -14.66 10.95 -9.47
C MET A 139 -15.27 10.61 -10.84
N TYR A 140 -14.59 9.79 -11.64
CA TYR A 140 -15.11 9.31 -12.91
C TYR A 140 -16.39 8.48 -12.75
N PHE A 141 -16.45 7.55 -11.80
CA PHE A 141 -17.66 6.77 -11.54
C PHE A 141 -18.81 7.63 -11.01
N LEU A 142 -18.52 8.58 -10.12
CA LEU A 142 -19.53 9.51 -9.60
C LEU A 142 -20.12 10.37 -10.73
N TRP A 143 -19.27 10.87 -11.62
CA TRP A 143 -19.70 11.62 -12.80
C TRP A 143 -20.63 10.81 -13.72
N ASN A 144 -20.36 9.51 -13.90
CA ASN A 144 -21.24 8.65 -14.70
C ASN A 144 -22.61 8.41 -14.04
N ILE A 145 -22.71 8.48 -12.71
CA ILE A 145 -23.97 8.28 -11.98
C ILE A 145 -24.79 9.57 -11.92
N LEU A 146 -24.15 10.71 -11.65
CA LEU A 146 -24.83 11.99 -11.43
C LEU A 146 -24.94 12.87 -12.69
N GLY A 147 -24.11 12.63 -13.71
CA GLY A 147 -23.95 13.54 -14.84
C GLY A 147 -23.17 14.81 -14.49
N VAL A 148 -23.14 15.76 -15.42
CA VAL A 148 -22.59 17.11 -15.16
C VAL A 148 -23.49 17.79 -14.13
N ALA A 149 -22.94 18.22 -13.00
CA ALA A 149 -23.67 19.09 -12.07
C ALA A 149 -24.04 20.37 -12.83
N THR A 150 -25.32 20.48 -13.17
CA THR A 150 -25.93 21.65 -13.83
C THR A 150 -26.69 22.45 -12.78
#